data_AF-A0A946P2J9-F1
#
_entry.id   AF-A0A946P2J9-F1
#
_cell.length_a   1.000
_cell.length_b   1.000
_cell.length_c   1.000
_cell.angle_alpha   90.00
_cell.angle_beta   90.00
_cell.angle_gamma   90.00
#
_symmetry.space_group_name_H-M   'P 1'
#
loop_
_entity.id
_entity.type
_entity.pdbx_description
1 polymer ?
#
loop_
_entity_poly.entity_id
_entity_poly.type
_entity_poly.pdbx_seq_one_letter_code
_entity_poly.pdbx_strand_id
1 'polypeptide(L)'
;MDIQKTKTELTEIFNKAIFAIHNDDWKSHPLRVVQAVKSLIGINISSPNMKLLTWVRDYISSLEIRPKSELMFKFGELEETITIHSLELAVKAGDDKLAFSHLEQLSRVSDGRPILEFLLELSAQQSGRSFLFVLSALRSNLFLSNEKITALLILCTQSVLDDSFQVWGLNPEKLSLESNFELSCQIIQSHEEDIVRMVKIHPWLPTKSEIFEMSNSEESLNDNMNIMNVGRQGILDSIDKMESTAITAEIILTLDAYRSALKVSPEHTKNIISVSSRHTEGLFDVK
;
A
#
# COMPACT_ATOMS: atom_id res chain seq x y z
N MET A 1 22.93 -2.60 -13.63
CA MET A 1 23.13 -2.69 -12.17
C MET A 1 22.73 -4.09 -11.73
N ASP A 2 23.45 -4.68 -10.78
CA ASP A 2 23.12 -6.02 -10.27
C ASP A 2 21.75 -6.01 -9.53
N ILE A 3 20.89 -6.97 -9.83
CA ILE A 3 19.58 -7.17 -9.17
C ILE A 3 19.79 -7.33 -7.67
N GLN A 4 20.86 -8.03 -7.26
CA GLN A 4 21.15 -8.23 -5.85
C GLN A 4 21.53 -6.91 -5.17
N LYS A 5 22.31 -6.05 -5.84
CA LYS A 5 22.62 -4.71 -5.34
C LYS A 5 21.37 -3.87 -5.16
N THR A 6 20.47 -3.90 -6.15
CA THR A 6 19.17 -3.20 -6.10
C THR A 6 18.33 -3.67 -4.92
N LYS A 7 18.28 -4.99 -4.68
CA LYS A 7 17.55 -5.59 -3.56
C LYS A 7 18.12 -5.14 -2.21
N THR A 8 19.44 -5.21 -2.02
CA THR A 8 20.09 -4.76 -0.78
C THR A 8 19.78 -3.29 -0.49
N GLU A 9 19.89 -2.45 -1.51
CA GLU A 9 19.61 -1.03 -1.38
C GLU A 9 18.15 -0.75 -1.03
N LEU A 10 17.19 -1.39 -1.70
CA LEU A 10 15.78 -1.28 -1.36
C LEU A 10 15.49 -1.75 0.08
N THR A 11 16.15 -2.81 0.55
CA THR A 11 16.00 -3.27 1.95
C THR A 11 16.43 -2.20 2.95
N GLU A 12 17.54 -1.49 2.69
CA GLU A 12 17.97 -0.37 3.54
C GLU A 12 16.98 0.81 3.51
N ILE A 13 16.46 1.13 2.34
CA ILE A 13 15.44 2.17 2.15
C ILE A 13 14.16 1.81 2.90
N PHE A 14 13.68 0.56 2.81
CA PHE A 14 12.54 0.07 3.57
C PHE A 14 12.75 0.18 5.07
N ASN A 15 13.94 -0.19 5.56
CA ASN A 15 14.27 -0.06 6.97
C ASN A 15 14.09 1.40 7.43
N LYS A 16 14.65 2.36 6.70
CA LYS A 16 14.46 3.78 7.05
C LYS A 16 13.00 4.21 6.97
N ALA A 17 12.27 3.78 5.94
CA ALA A 17 10.87 4.16 5.74
C ALA A 17 9.91 3.61 6.81
N ILE A 18 10.19 2.43 7.38
CA ILE A 18 9.41 1.87 8.50
C ILE A 18 9.58 2.70 9.76
N PHE A 19 10.80 3.19 10.02
CA PHE A 19 11.09 3.98 11.21
C PHE A 19 10.99 5.49 10.99
N ALA A 20 10.55 5.95 9.81
CA ALA A 20 10.37 7.37 9.56
C ALA A 20 9.32 7.96 10.52
N ILE A 21 9.58 9.16 11.04
CA ILE A 21 8.57 9.92 11.77
C ILE A 21 7.62 10.51 10.73
N HIS A 22 6.34 10.16 10.85
CA HIS A 22 5.29 10.59 9.94
C HIS A 22 4.08 10.95 10.77
N ASN A 23 3.77 12.25 10.84
CA ASN A 23 2.65 12.78 11.61
C ASN A 23 1.44 13.14 10.72
N ASP A 24 1.55 12.91 9.41
CA ASP A 24 0.49 13.17 8.44
C ASP A 24 -0.38 11.93 8.23
N ASP A 25 -1.27 11.98 7.23
CA ASP A 25 -2.17 10.88 6.89
C ASP A 25 -1.40 9.59 6.54
N TRP A 26 -1.90 8.44 7.00
CA TRP A 26 -1.38 7.11 6.68
C TRP A 26 -1.29 6.85 5.17
N LYS A 27 -2.13 7.50 4.36
CA LYS A 27 -2.07 7.47 2.89
C LYS A 27 -0.74 7.99 2.33
N SER A 28 -0.03 8.89 2.98
CA SER A 28 1.27 9.38 2.47
C SER A 28 2.47 8.79 3.21
N HIS A 29 2.26 7.81 4.09
CA HIS A 29 3.33 7.26 4.93
C HIS A 29 4.51 6.75 4.07
N PRO A 30 5.78 7.07 4.41
CA PRO A 30 6.97 6.74 3.61
C PRO A 30 7.07 5.27 3.19
N LEU A 31 6.68 4.34 4.07
CA LEU A 31 6.57 2.90 3.74
C LEU A 31 5.76 2.64 2.45
N ARG A 32 4.62 3.34 2.27
CA ARG A 32 3.77 3.17 1.08
C ARG A 32 4.50 3.62 -0.18
N VAL A 33 5.16 4.77 -0.11
CA VAL A 33 5.94 5.35 -1.22
C VAL A 33 7.07 4.41 -1.62
N VAL A 34 7.85 3.91 -0.66
CA VAL A 34 8.95 2.96 -0.95
C VAL A 34 8.42 1.65 -1.52
N GLN A 35 7.29 1.16 -1.02
CA GLN A 35 6.64 -0.04 -1.55
C GLN A 35 6.17 0.15 -2.99
N ALA A 36 5.59 1.31 -3.32
CA ALA A 36 5.22 1.70 -4.67
C ALA A 36 6.44 1.81 -5.61
N VAL A 37 7.52 2.47 -5.18
CA VAL A 37 8.79 2.53 -5.95
C VAL A 37 9.32 1.13 -6.24
N LYS A 38 9.34 0.24 -5.25
CA LYS A 38 9.77 -1.16 -5.43
C LYS A 38 8.90 -1.90 -6.46
N SER A 39 7.59 -1.67 -6.46
CA SER A 39 6.67 -2.24 -7.46
C SER A 39 6.92 -1.70 -8.87
N LEU A 40 7.15 -0.39 -9.00
CA LEU A 40 7.46 0.26 -10.28
C LEU A 40 8.80 -0.23 -10.85
N ILE A 41 9.86 -0.29 -10.04
CA ILE A 41 11.14 -0.90 -10.43
C ILE A 41 10.92 -2.36 -10.88
N GLY A 42 10.01 -3.08 -10.23
CA GLY A 42 9.63 -4.45 -10.58
C GLY A 42 8.94 -4.62 -11.94
N ILE A 43 8.54 -3.54 -12.63
CA ILE A 43 8.06 -3.62 -14.03
C ILE A 43 9.16 -4.17 -14.93
N ASN A 44 10.41 -3.77 -14.70
CA ASN A 44 11.57 -4.24 -15.45
C ASN A 44 12.72 -4.61 -14.50
N ILE A 45 12.70 -5.85 -14.02
CA ILE A 45 13.70 -6.34 -13.06
C ILE A 45 15.08 -6.55 -13.67
N SER A 46 15.17 -6.82 -14.98
CA SER A 46 16.45 -7.03 -15.67
C SER A 46 17.21 -5.73 -15.89
N SER A 47 16.48 -4.61 -16.00
CA SER A 47 17.03 -3.26 -16.06
C SER A 47 16.30 -2.32 -15.09
N PRO A 48 16.59 -2.40 -13.78
CA PRO A 48 15.95 -1.56 -12.77
C PRO A 48 16.06 -0.06 -13.09
N ASN A 49 14.98 0.68 -12.88
CA ASN A 49 14.95 2.13 -13.15
C ASN A 49 15.83 2.88 -12.13
N MET A 50 16.97 3.39 -12.60
CA MET A 50 17.97 4.08 -11.76
C MET A 50 17.49 5.43 -11.24
N LYS A 51 16.61 6.10 -12.00
CA LYS A 51 16.07 7.41 -11.63
C LYS A 51 15.15 7.28 -10.42
N LEU A 52 14.25 6.30 -10.43
CA LEU A 52 13.41 5.94 -9.29
C LEU A 52 14.23 5.56 -8.06
N LEU A 53 15.28 4.76 -8.25
CA LEU A 53 16.14 4.34 -7.14
C LEU A 53 16.89 5.53 -6.53
N THR A 54 17.33 6.48 -7.36
CA THR A 54 18.00 7.70 -6.89
C THR A 54 17.00 8.61 -6.18
N TRP A 55 15.83 8.84 -6.78
CA TRP A 55 14.78 9.67 -6.21
C TRP A 55 14.33 9.15 -4.83
N VAL A 56 14.08 7.84 -4.68
CA VAL A 56 13.62 7.29 -3.40
C VAL A 56 14.69 7.34 -2.32
N ARG A 57 15.98 7.27 -2.71
CA ARG A 57 17.10 7.43 -1.79
C ARG A 57 17.12 8.86 -1.22
N ASP A 58 16.98 9.84 -2.10
CA ASP A 58 16.95 11.26 -1.74
C ASP A 58 15.71 11.56 -0.87
N TYR A 59 14.52 11.11 -1.30
CA TYR A 59 13.27 11.19 -0.55
C TYR A 59 13.43 10.67 0.88
N ILE A 60 13.89 9.43 1.06
CA ILE A 60 14.04 8.83 2.39
C ILE A 60 15.14 9.49 3.23
N SER A 61 16.22 9.98 2.60
CA SER A 61 17.30 10.65 3.32
C SER A 61 16.90 11.99 3.95
N SER A 62 15.82 12.61 3.44
CA SER A 62 15.28 13.86 3.97
C SER A 62 14.42 13.66 5.23
N LEU A 63 14.04 12.41 5.53
CA LEU A 63 13.11 12.10 6.61
C LEU A 63 13.82 11.94 7.95
N GLU A 64 13.16 12.40 9.00
CA GLU A 64 13.54 12.09 10.37
C GLU A 64 13.18 10.63 10.71
N ILE A 65 14.05 9.95 11.46
CA ILE A 65 13.89 8.53 11.79
C ILE A 65 13.81 8.38 13.31
N ARG A 66 12.76 7.69 13.78
CA ARG A 66 12.57 7.37 15.19
C ARG A 66 13.50 6.23 15.65
N PRO A 67 13.89 6.21 16.93
CA PRO A 67 14.60 5.08 17.52
C PRO A 67 13.87 3.75 17.32
N LYS A 68 14.61 2.68 17.00
CA LYS A 68 14.02 1.34 16.81
C LYS A 68 13.24 0.85 18.03
N SER A 69 13.65 1.26 19.23
CA SER A 69 13.01 0.91 20.50
C SER A 69 11.56 1.40 20.61
N GLU A 70 11.14 2.38 19.81
CA GLU A 70 9.76 2.88 19.82
C GLU A 70 8.80 1.95 19.06
N LEU A 71 9.30 1.14 18.13
CA LEU A 71 8.50 0.14 17.39
C LEU A 71 8.93 -1.28 17.77
N MET A 72 9.15 -1.51 19.05
CA MET A 72 9.45 -2.80 19.65
C MET A 72 8.59 -3.03 20.87
N PHE A 73 8.07 -4.24 21.03
CA PHE A 73 7.36 -4.63 22.25
C PHE A 73 8.33 -4.77 23.42
N LYS A 74 7.86 -4.40 24.60
CA LYS A 74 8.53 -4.69 25.87
C LYS A 74 7.77 -5.82 26.54
N PHE A 75 8.06 -7.05 26.11
CA PHE A 75 7.30 -8.22 26.52
C PHE A 75 7.19 -8.36 28.04
N GLY A 76 5.95 -8.30 28.54
CA GLY A 76 5.58 -8.59 29.92
C GLY A 76 5.31 -10.07 30.18
N GLU A 77 4.59 -10.38 31.25
CA GLU A 77 4.09 -11.74 31.52
C GLU A 77 3.08 -12.18 30.45
N LEU A 78 3.07 -13.47 30.11
CA LEU A 78 2.14 -14.01 29.12
C LEU A 78 0.82 -14.33 29.80
N GLU A 79 -0.28 -13.84 29.26
CA GLU A 79 -1.61 -14.22 29.72
C GLU A 79 -1.90 -15.69 29.38
N GLU A 80 -2.65 -16.39 30.25
CA GLU A 80 -3.00 -17.80 30.02
C GLU A 80 -3.83 -18.01 28.75
N THR A 81 -4.64 -17.03 28.35
CA THR A 81 -5.49 -17.10 27.16
C THR A 81 -5.52 -15.77 26.45
N ILE A 82 -4.96 -15.72 25.24
CA ILE A 82 -5.07 -14.58 24.33
C ILE A 82 -5.71 -15.04 23.02
N THR A 83 -6.66 -14.25 22.50
CA THR A 83 -7.33 -14.53 21.23
C THR A 83 -7.29 -13.30 20.32
N ILE A 84 -7.32 -13.52 19.01
CA ILE A 84 -7.36 -12.43 18.03
C ILE A 84 -8.62 -11.56 18.16
N HIS A 85 -9.71 -12.14 18.68
CA HIS A 85 -10.94 -11.42 18.98
C HIS A 85 -10.77 -10.42 20.14
N SER A 86 -9.84 -10.65 21.06
CA SER A 86 -9.55 -9.69 22.15
C SER A 86 -8.96 -8.40 21.57
N LEU A 87 -8.05 -8.52 20.60
CA LEU A 87 -7.53 -7.39 19.84
C LEU A 87 -8.64 -6.67 19.05
N GLU A 88 -9.54 -7.41 18.41
CA GLU A 88 -10.70 -6.84 17.71
C GLU A 88 -11.54 -5.92 18.60
N LEU A 89 -11.92 -6.41 19.79
CA LEU A 89 -12.77 -5.69 20.72
C LEU A 89 -12.08 -4.43 21.23
N ALA A 90 -10.80 -4.51 21.57
CA ALA A 90 -10.02 -3.35 22.02
C ALA A 90 -9.90 -2.27 20.93
N VAL A 91 -9.63 -2.68 19.69
CA VAL A 91 -9.57 -1.76 18.54
C VAL A 91 -10.92 -1.11 18.28
N LYS A 92 -12.03 -1.87 18.28
CA LYS A 92 -13.38 -1.34 18.09
C LYS A 92 -13.83 -0.41 19.23
N ALA A 93 -13.31 -0.62 20.44
CA ALA A 93 -13.55 0.26 21.58
C ALA A 93 -12.68 1.54 21.56
N GLY A 94 -11.67 1.62 20.68
CA GLY A 94 -10.71 2.73 20.67
C GLY A 94 -9.80 2.74 21.91
N ASP A 95 -9.56 1.58 22.53
CA ASP A 95 -8.66 1.47 23.68
C ASP A 95 -7.25 1.13 23.20
N ASP A 96 -6.45 2.17 22.92
CA ASP A 96 -5.08 2.03 22.43
C ASP A 96 -4.23 1.14 23.34
N LYS A 97 -4.31 1.36 24.66
CA LYS A 97 -3.48 0.63 25.63
C LYS A 97 -3.81 -0.85 25.60
N LEU A 98 -5.09 -1.18 25.61
CA LEU A 98 -5.54 -2.57 25.57
C LEU A 98 -5.24 -3.22 24.21
N ALA A 99 -5.43 -2.48 23.10
CA ALA A 99 -5.12 -2.96 21.76
C ALA A 99 -3.62 -3.32 21.62
N PHE A 100 -2.72 -2.43 22.04
CA PHE A 100 -1.28 -2.70 22.01
C PHE A 100 -0.86 -3.81 22.98
N SER A 101 -1.51 -3.92 24.15
CA SER A 101 -1.29 -5.02 25.08
C SER A 101 -1.67 -6.36 24.45
N HIS A 102 -2.86 -6.47 23.84
CA HIS A 102 -3.28 -7.69 23.14
C HIS A 102 -2.41 -8.01 21.92
N LEU A 103 -1.99 -6.99 21.16
CA LEU A 103 -1.08 -7.15 20.05
C LEU A 103 0.27 -7.73 20.48
N GLU A 104 0.82 -7.22 21.59
CA GLU A 104 2.06 -7.73 22.19
C GLU A 104 1.93 -9.22 22.55
N GLN A 105 0.86 -9.59 23.24
CA GLN A 105 0.59 -10.98 23.65
C GLN A 105 0.46 -11.91 22.42
N LEU A 106 -0.32 -11.51 21.41
CA LEU A 106 -0.49 -12.26 20.17
C LEU A 106 0.84 -12.42 19.41
N SER A 107 1.68 -11.40 19.40
CA SER A 107 2.98 -11.41 18.71
C SER A 107 3.99 -12.38 19.34
N ARG A 108 3.74 -12.90 20.54
CA ARG A 108 4.58 -13.92 21.18
C ARG A 108 4.24 -15.34 20.73
N VAL A 109 3.01 -15.55 20.25
CA VAL A 109 2.47 -16.87 19.92
C VAL A 109 2.19 -17.03 18.42
N SER A 110 2.57 -16.04 17.62
CA SER A 110 2.41 -16.00 16.17
C SER A 110 3.67 -15.46 15.50
N ASP A 111 3.93 -15.91 14.28
CA ASP A 111 4.92 -15.34 13.35
C ASP A 111 4.51 -13.96 12.79
N GLY A 112 3.34 -13.46 13.19
CA GLY A 112 2.87 -12.10 12.95
C GLY A 112 2.15 -11.89 11.62
N ARG A 113 2.42 -12.69 10.58
CA ARG A 113 1.68 -12.59 9.30
C ARG A 113 0.16 -12.77 9.47
N PRO A 114 -0.36 -13.78 10.22
CA PRO A 114 -1.79 -13.92 10.46
C PRO A 114 -2.42 -12.71 11.16
N ILE A 115 -1.67 -12.06 12.06
CA ILE A 115 -2.10 -10.83 12.73
C ILE A 115 -2.15 -9.67 11.72
N LEU A 116 -1.15 -9.55 10.85
CA LEU A 116 -1.11 -8.52 9.82
C LEU A 116 -2.25 -8.65 8.80
N GLU A 117 -2.58 -9.87 8.38
CA GLU A 117 -3.76 -10.13 7.53
C GLU A 117 -5.07 -9.85 8.26
N PHE A 118 -5.11 -10.06 9.58
CA PHE A 118 -6.28 -9.69 10.39
C PHE A 118 -6.43 -8.18 10.54
N LEU A 119 -5.33 -7.44 10.70
CA LEU A 119 -5.36 -5.96 10.66
C LEU A 119 -5.84 -5.46 9.30
N LEU A 120 -5.50 -6.15 8.20
CA LEU A 120 -6.04 -5.84 6.87
C LEU A 120 -7.56 -6.05 6.82
N GLU A 121 -8.07 -7.14 7.41
CA GLU A 121 -9.50 -7.40 7.55
C GLU A 121 -10.21 -6.29 8.33
N LEU A 122 -9.65 -5.83 9.46
CA LEU A 122 -10.22 -4.71 10.20
C LEU A 122 -10.20 -3.42 9.39
N SER A 123 -9.11 -3.14 8.69
CA SER A 123 -8.99 -1.93 7.87
C SER A 123 -10.02 -1.86 6.72
N ALA A 124 -10.46 -3.01 6.20
CA ALA A 124 -11.52 -3.07 5.20
C ALA A 124 -12.91 -2.73 5.78
N GLN A 125 -13.10 -2.82 7.10
CA GLN A 125 -14.31 -2.41 7.81
C GLN A 125 -14.35 -0.90 8.11
N GLN A 126 -13.33 -0.13 7.68
CA GLN A 126 -13.16 1.28 8.02
C GLN A 126 -13.33 2.20 6.81
N SER A 127 -12.91 3.47 6.92
CA SER A 127 -13.04 4.47 5.85
C SER A 127 -12.05 4.27 4.70
N GLY A 128 -11.03 3.43 4.90
CA GLY A 128 -10.03 3.07 3.89
C GLY A 128 -8.71 3.83 4.00
N ARG A 129 -8.57 4.72 5.00
CA ARG A 129 -7.31 5.41 5.28
C ARG A 129 -6.26 4.40 5.76
N SER A 130 -6.65 3.48 6.65
CA SER A 130 -5.78 2.43 7.16
C SER A 130 -5.53 1.34 6.11
N PHE A 131 -6.54 0.99 5.29
CA PHE A 131 -6.46 -0.14 4.34
C PHE A 131 -5.27 -0.06 3.40
N LEU A 132 -5.08 1.11 2.79
CA LEU A 132 -3.97 1.38 1.88
C LEU A 132 -2.59 1.25 2.55
N PHE A 133 -2.49 1.62 3.82
CA PHE A 133 -1.26 1.47 4.59
C PHE A 133 -1.01 0.00 4.97
N VAL A 134 -2.01 -0.68 5.54
CA VAL A 134 -1.88 -2.08 5.98
C VAL A 134 -1.57 -3.00 4.81
N LEU A 135 -2.18 -2.78 3.64
CA LEU A 135 -1.88 -3.54 2.43
C LEU A 135 -0.42 -3.33 1.95
N SER A 136 0.08 -2.10 1.96
CA SER A 136 1.49 -1.82 1.67
C SER A 136 2.43 -2.46 2.69
N ALA A 137 2.06 -2.47 3.97
CA ALA A 137 2.83 -3.14 5.03
C ALA A 137 2.88 -4.66 4.81
N LEU A 138 1.76 -5.31 4.46
CA LEU A 138 1.72 -6.74 4.13
C LEU A 138 2.66 -7.10 2.97
N ARG A 139 2.63 -6.32 1.90
CA ARG A 139 3.52 -6.50 0.73
C ARG A 139 4.99 -6.24 1.06
N SER A 140 5.26 -5.26 1.92
CA SER A 140 6.61 -4.94 2.39
C SER A 140 7.16 -6.06 3.28
N ASN A 141 6.32 -6.62 4.15
CA ASN A 141 6.66 -7.75 5.00
C ASN A 141 7.10 -8.99 4.19
N LEU A 142 6.39 -9.28 3.09
CA LEU A 142 6.76 -10.35 2.14
C LEU A 142 8.14 -10.09 1.50
N PHE A 143 8.41 -8.85 1.11
CA PHE A 143 9.71 -8.49 0.52
C PHE A 143 10.86 -8.59 1.53
N LEU A 144 10.61 -8.21 2.79
CA LEU A 144 11.59 -8.19 3.89
C LEU A 144 11.67 -9.51 4.65
N SER A 145 11.01 -10.57 4.19
CA SER A 145 11.06 -11.91 4.79
C SER A 145 10.77 -11.91 6.31
N ASN A 146 9.75 -11.16 6.74
CA ASN A 146 9.32 -11.01 8.15
C ASN A 146 10.32 -10.32 9.10
N GLU A 147 11.47 -9.81 8.64
CA GLU A 147 12.50 -9.23 9.51
C GLU A 147 12.05 -7.98 10.30
N LYS A 148 10.93 -7.36 9.90
CA LYS A 148 10.40 -6.12 10.48
C LYS A 148 8.96 -6.26 10.96
N ILE A 149 8.48 -7.50 11.12
CA ILE A 149 7.06 -7.78 11.41
C ILE A 149 6.56 -7.05 12.66
N THR A 150 7.33 -7.00 13.75
CA THR A 150 6.94 -6.28 14.98
C THR A 150 6.64 -4.80 14.72
N ALA A 151 7.54 -4.11 14.01
CA ALA A 151 7.35 -2.69 13.71
C ALA A 151 6.15 -2.46 12.80
N LEU A 152 5.95 -3.35 11.80
CA LEU A 152 4.80 -3.30 10.90
C LEU A 152 3.49 -3.55 11.65
N LEU A 153 3.45 -4.51 12.58
CA LEU A 153 2.27 -4.79 13.41
C LEU A 153 1.89 -3.59 14.26
N ILE A 154 2.87 -2.92 14.89
CA ILE A 154 2.65 -1.72 15.70
C ILE A 154 2.08 -0.59 14.83
N LEU A 155 2.72 -0.29 13.69
CA LEU A 155 2.26 0.78 12.79
C LEU A 155 0.88 0.47 12.21
N CYS A 156 0.62 -0.78 11.79
CA CYS A 156 -0.68 -1.16 11.25
C CYS A 156 -1.77 -1.06 12.32
N THR A 157 -1.49 -1.46 13.56
CA THR A 157 -2.44 -1.33 14.67
C THR A 157 -2.75 0.13 14.96
N GLN A 158 -1.73 1.00 15.00
CA GLN A 158 -1.95 2.44 15.12
C GLN A 158 -2.80 2.97 13.95
N SER A 159 -2.49 2.58 12.71
CA SER A 159 -3.25 3.04 11.54
C SER A 159 -4.72 2.65 11.58
N VAL A 160 -5.05 1.48 12.13
CA VAL A 160 -6.43 1.02 12.30
C VAL A 160 -7.10 1.77 13.47
N LEU A 161 -6.39 2.05 14.56
CA LEU A 161 -6.93 2.86 15.68
C LEU A 161 -7.23 4.30 15.25
N ASP A 162 -6.41 4.87 14.36
CA ASP A 162 -6.57 6.24 13.83
C ASP A 162 -7.68 6.37 12.75
N ASP A 163 -8.22 5.25 12.26
CA ASP A 163 -9.29 5.21 11.26
C ASP A 163 -10.66 4.93 11.92
N SER A 164 -11.74 5.10 11.16
CA SER A 164 -13.11 5.04 11.65
C SER A 164 -13.88 3.90 11.01
N PHE A 165 -14.40 2.99 11.83
CA PHE A 165 -15.29 1.91 11.40
C PHE A 165 -16.54 2.46 10.70
N GLN A 166 -16.91 1.80 9.61
CA GLN A 166 -18.08 2.14 8.80
C GLN A 166 -19.08 1.00 8.84
N VAL A 167 -20.38 1.30 8.85
CA VAL A 167 -21.46 0.30 8.82
C VAL A 167 -21.27 -0.68 7.65
N TRP A 168 -20.75 -0.18 6.54
CA TRP A 168 -20.55 -0.93 5.31
C TRP A 168 -19.07 -1.19 4.98
N GLY A 169 -18.13 -0.77 5.82
CA GLY A 169 -16.70 -0.79 5.45
C GLY A 169 -16.44 -0.10 4.11
N LEU A 170 -15.59 -0.71 3.29
CA LEU A 170 -15.29 -0.30 1.91
C LEU A 170 -16.32 -0.82 0.90
N ASN A 171 -17.61 -0.81 1.24
CA ASN A 171 -18.64 -1.39 0.38
C ASN A 171 -18.72 -0.73 -1.03
N PRO A 172 -18.98 -1.56 -2.07
CA PRO A 172 -19.04 -1.18 -3.48
C PRO A 172 -19.90 0.04 -3.84
N GLU A 173 -21.05 0.27 -3.22
CA GLU A 173 -21.95 1.36 -3.65
C GLU A 173 -21.34 2.77 -3.47
N LYS A 174 -20.22 2.90 -2.75
CA LYS A 174 -19.56 4.18 -2.46
C LYS A 174 -18.15 4.34 -3.04
N LEU A 175 -17.61 3.31 -3.67
CA LEU A 175 -16.24 3.29 -4.19
C LEU A 175 -16.24 3.21 -5.72
N SER A 176 -16.09 4.36 -6.38
CA SER A 176 -15.83 4.39 -7.82
C SER A 176 -14.34 4.57 -8.12
N LEU A 177 -13.90 4.06 -9.27
CA LEU A 177 -12.54 4.27 -9.77
C LEU A 177 -12.23 5.77 -9.97
N GLU A 178 -13.24 6.57 -10.28
CA GLU A 178 -13.08 8.02 -10.50
C GLU A 178 -12.78 8.78 -9.20
N SER A 179 -13.51 8.47 -8.13
CA SER A 179 -13.42 9.21 -6.84
C SER A 179 -12.34 8.69 -5.91
N ASN A 180 -11.92 7.43 -6.09
CA ASN A 180 -10.98 6.74 -5.20
C ASN A 180 -9.98 5.90 -6.00
N PHE A 181 -9.40 6.48 -7.05
CA PHE A 181 -8.57 5.78 -8.04
C PHE A 181 -7.52 4.86 -7.41
N GLU A 182 -6.68 5.41 -6.52
CA GLU A 182 -5.63 4.63 -5.85
C GLU A 182 -6.23 3.44 -5.08
N LEU A 183 -7.20 3.69 -4.21
CA LEU A 183 -7.83 2.65 -3.39
C LEU A 183 -8.48 1.57 -4.25
N SER A 184 -9.25 1.96 -5.27
CA SER A 184 -9.90 1.06 -6.21
C SER A 184 -8.89 0.17 -6.96
N CYS A 185 -7.81 0.75 -7.50
CA CYS A 185 -6.76 -0.03 -8.16
C CYS A 185 -6.04 -1.00 -7.21
N GLN A 186 -5.81 -0.59 -5.97
CA GLN A 186 -5.15 -1.44 -4.97
C GLN A 186 -6.07 -2.58 -4.49
N ILE A 187 -7.38 -2.34 -4.38
CA ILE A 187 -8.40 -3.38 -4.13
C ILE A 187 -8.45 -4.38 -5.29
N ILE A 188 -8.49 -3.90 -6.55
CA ILE A 188 -8.45 -4.78 -7.74
C ILE A 188 -7.25 -5.71 -7.66
N GLN A 189 -6.07 -5.20 -7.31
CA GLN A 189 -4.89 -6.04 -7.16
C GLN A 189 -4.98 -6.99 -5.97
N SER A 190 -5.50 -6.56 -4.81
CA SER A 190 -5.55 -7.41 -3.62
C SER A 190 -6.33 -8.70 -3.86
N HIS A 191 -7.39 -8.66 -4.70
CA HIS A 191 -8.16 -9.86 -5.08
C HIS A 191 -7.33 -10.97 -5.74
N GLU A 192 -6.15 -10.66 -6.28
CA GLU A 192 -5.23 -11.64 -6.91
C GLU A 192 -4.02 -11.99 -6.02
N GLU A 193 -3.98 -11.49 -4.79
CA GLU A 193 -2.89 -11.77 -3.85
C GLU A 193 -3.22 -12.97 -2.96
N ASP A 194 -2.18 -13.74 -2.64
CA ASP A 194 -2.27 -14.90 -1.73
C ASP A 194 -2.39 -14.45 -0.27
N ILE A 195 -3.62 -14.05 0.10
CA ILE A 195 -4.01 -13.61 1.44
C ILE A 195 -4.95 -14.66 2.03
N VAL A 196 -4.51 -15.35 3.09
CA VAL A 196 -5.26 -16.46 3.71
C VAL A 196 -6.61 -15.99 4.24
N ARG A 197 -6.65 -14.78 4.81
CA ARG A 197 -7.90 -14.20 5.34
C ARG A 197 -8.80 -13.58 4.28
N MET A 198 -8.49 -13.65 2.98
CA MET A 198 -9.27 -12.95 1.95
C MET A 198 -10.77 -13.30 1.97
N VAL A 199 -11.13 -14.55 2.32
CA VAL A 199 -12.55 -14.95 2.47
C VAL A 199 -13.32 -14.12 3.51
N LYS A 200 -12.63 -13.60 4.53
CA LYS A 200 -13.20 -12.71 5.56
C LYS A 200 -13.13 -11.24 5.17
N ILE A 201 -12.21 -10.88 4.28
CA ILE A 201 -12.03 -9.52 3.77
C ILE A 201 -13.06 -9.21 2.66
N HIS A 202 -13.32 -10.17 1.77
CA HIS A 202 -14.21 -10.02 0.61
C HIS A 202 -15.56 -9.35 0.88
N PRO A 203 -16.31 -9.68 1.97
CA PRO A 203 -17.59 -9.04 2.25
C PRO A 203 -17.52 -7.51 2.42
N TRP A 204 -16.33 -6.97 2.65
CA TRP A 204 -16.09 -5.55 2.88
C TRP A 204 -15.50 -4.83 1.68
N LEU A 205 -15.22 -5.51 0.57
CA LEU A 205 -14.60 -4.93 -0.62
C LEU A 205 -15.55 -5.00 -1.83
N PRO A 206 -15.50 -4.02 -2.74
CA PRO A 206 -16.09 -4.19 -4.07
C PRO A 206 -15.39 -5.31 -4.83
N THR A 207 -16.16 -6.02 -5.65
CA THR A 207 -15.65 -6.90 -6.70
C THR A 207 -14.98 -6.09 -7.82
N LYS A 208 -14.14 -6.75 -8.61
CA LYS A 208 -13.51 -6.13 -9.79
C LYS A 208 -14.55 -5.58 -10.77
N SER A 209 -15.60 -6.36 -11.04
CA SER A 209 -16.67 -5.98 -11.96
C SER A 209 -17.39 -4.72 -11.48
N GLU A 210 -17.75 -4.64 -10.20
CA GLU A 210 -18.40 -3.46 -9.62
C GLU A 210 -17.54 -2.20 -9.79
N ILE A 211 -16.22 -2.28 -9.52
CA ILE A 211 -15.32 -1.12 -9.72
C ILE A 211 -15.34 -0.65 -11.17
N PHE A 212 -15.25 -1.56 -12.15
CA PHE A 212 -15.21 -1.18 -13.57
C PHE A 212 -16.57 -0.73 -14.11
N GLU A 213 -17.68 -1.32 -13.68
CA GLU A 213 -19.04 -0.91 -14.08
C GLU A 213 -19.35 0.52 -13.63
N MET A 214 -18.85 0.93 -12.46
CA MET A 214 -18.96 2.29 -11.92
C MET A 214 -18.03 3.31 -12.62
N SER A 215 -17.26 2.89 -13.63
CA SER A 215 -16.23 3.69 -14.33
C SER A 215 -16.63 4.11 -15.75
N ASN A 216 -17.88 3.85 -16.18
CA ASN A 216 -18.32 4.09 -17.55
C ASN A 216 -18.26 5.59 -17.91
N SER A 217 -17.15 6.03 -18.48
CA SER A 217 -17.02 7.29 -19.20
C SER A 217 -16.87 6.99 -20.68
N GLU A 218 -17.77 7.52 -21.51
CA GLU A 218 -17.67 7.57 -22.97
C GLU A 218 -16.58 8.57 -23.42
N GLU A 219 -15.46 8.63 -22.69
CA GLU A 219 -14.41 9.63 -22.92
C GLU A 219 -13.38 9.17 -23.94
N SER A 220 -12.77 10.16 -24.61
CA SER A 220 -11.68 9.93 -25.56
C SER A 220 -10.49 9.32 -24.84
N LEU A 221 -10.09 8.12 -25.25
CA LEU A 221 -8.92 7.43 -24.73
C LEU A 221 -7.64 8.27 -24.93
N ASN A 222 -7.14 8.85 -23.84
CA ASN A 222 -5.89 9.63 -23.83
C ASN A 222 -4.72 8.79 -23.29
N ASP A 223 -4.06 8.04 -24.16
CA ASP A 223 -2.95 7.16 -23.79
C ASP A 223 -1.58 7.86 -23.83
N ASN A 224 -1.39 8.88 -22.99
CA ASN A 224 -0.16 9.67 -22.91
C ASN A 224 1.11 8.84 -22.61
N MET A 225 0.96 7.75 -21.84
CA MET A 225 2.06 6.87 -21.47
C MET A 225 2.29 5.74 -22.49
N ASN A 226 1.53 5.69 -23.59
CA ASN A 226 1.65 4.68 -24.65
C ASN A 226 1.43 3.23 -24.15
N ILE A 227 0.58 3.04 -23.14
CA ILE A 227 0.29 1.75 -22.49
C ILE A 227 -0.30 0.75 -23.48
N MET A 228 -1.11 1.18 -24.44
CA MET A 228 -1.71 0.28 -25.44
C MET A 228 -0.65 -0.40 -26.32
N ASN A 229 0.52 0.22 -26.52
CA ASN A 229 1.57 -0.29 -27.39
C ASN A 229 2.71 -0.96 -26.62
N VAL A 230 3.18 -0.37 -25.51
CA VAL A 230 4.33 -0.87 -24.74
C VAL A 230 3.96 -1.48 -23.40
N GLY A 231 2.67 -1.52 -23.07
CA GLY A 231 2.17 -2.03 -21.79
C GLY A 231 2.69 -1.21 -20.60
N ARG A 232 2.90 -1.88 -19.46
CA ARG A 232 3.37 -1.25 -18.22
C ARG A 232 4.76 -0.58 -18.35
N GLN A 233 5.56 -0.94 -19.36
CA GLN A 233 6.84 -0.26 -19.62
C GLN A 233 6.64 1.23 -19.93
N GLY A 234 5.49 1.60 -20.52
CA GLY A 234 5.14 2.99 -20.77
C GLY A 234 5.11 3.86 -19.52
N ILE A 235 4.83 3.28 -18.34
CA ILE A 235 4.91 3.96 -17.04
C ILE A 235 6.36 4.35 -16.72
N LEU A 236 7.31 3.42 -16.92
CA LEU A 236 8.73 3.70 -16.68
C LEU A 236 9.29 4.70 -17.70
N ASP A 237 8.94 4.54 -18.98
CA ASP A 237 9.36 5.46 -20.05
C ASP A 237 8.86 6.88 -19.79
N SER A 238 7.69 7.00 -19.17
CA SER A 238 7.08 8.27 -18.76
C SER A 238 7.84 8.90 -17.59
N ILE A 239 8.19 8.12 -16.56
CA ILE A 239 9.02 8.59 -15.42
C ILE A 239 10.40 9.05 -15.90
N ASP A 240 11.00 8.33 -16.85
CA ASP A 240 12.32 8.68 -17.39
C ASP A 240 12.34 10.03 -18.11
N LYS A 241 11.20 10.44 -18.70
CA LYS A 241 11.02 11.74 -19.36
C LYS A 241 10.71 12.91 -18.41
N MET A 242 10.17 12.65 -17.22
CA MET A 242 9.85 13.73 -16.24
C MET A 242 11.12 14.42 -15.74
N GLU A 243 11.07 15.66 -15.29
CA GLU A 243 12.20 16.21 -14.52
C GLU A 243 12.29 15.57 -13.13
N SER A 244 13.49 15.34 -12.60
CA SER A 244 13.65 14.68 -11.29
C SER A 244 12.98 15.45 -10.14
N THR A 245 12.90 16.77 -10.27
CA THR A 245 12.21 17.68 -9.32
C THR A 245 10.69 17.62 -9.41
N ALA A 246 10.14 17.12 -10.53
CA ALA A 246 8.71 16.97 -10.74
C ALA A 246 8.17 15.67 -10.12
N ILE A 247 9.02 14.69 -9.82
CA ILE A 247 8.61 13.42 -9.21
C ILE A 247 8.27 13.65 -7.72
N THR A 248 7.04 13.36 -7.34
CA THR A 248 6.54 13.47 -5.96
C THR A 248 6.03 12.13 -5.44
N ALA A 249 5.84 12.01 -4.12
CA ALA A 249 5.26 10.82 -3.50
C ALA A 249 3.85 10.50 -4.05
N GLU A 250 3.02 11.52 -4.28
CA GLU A 250 1.68 11.37 -4.85
C GLU A 250 1.74 10.77 -6.27
N ILE A 251 2.64 11.27 -7.11
CA ILE A 251 2.85 10.72 -8.47
C ILE A 251 3.24 9.25 -8.40
N ILE A 252 4.18 8.90 -7.52
CA ILE A 252 4.63 7.52 -7.36
C ILE A 252 3.48 6.60 -6.94
N LEU A 253 2.65 7.03 -6.00
CA LEU A 253 1.48 6.26 -5.54
C LEU A 253 0.44 6.09 -6.65
N THR A 254 0.14 7.15 -7.41
CA THR A 254 -0.77 7.11 -8.56
C THR A 254 -0.26 6.20 -9.67
N LEU A 255 1.03 6.27 -10.01
CA LEU A 255 1.62 5.41 -11.04
C LEU A 255 1.69 3.95 -10.58
N ASP A 256 1.95 3.67 -9.31
CA ASP A 256 1.86 2.30 -8.80
C ASP A 256 0.42 1.78 -8.81
N ALA A 257 -0.58 2.59 -8.42
CA ALA A 257 -1.98 2.23 -8.53
C ALA A 257 -2.36 1.86 -9.97
N TYR A 258 -1.91 2.68 -10.93
CA TYR A 258 -2.12 2.40 -12.34
C TYR A 258 -1.48 1.07 -12.77
N ARG A 259 -0.22 0.83 -12.37
CA ARG A 259 0.47 -0.45 -12.57
C ARG A 259 -0.24 -1.61 -11.85
N SER A 260 -0.87 -1.38 -10.71
CA SER A 260 -1.64 -2.37 -9.93
C SER A 260 -2.76 -2.94 -10.76
N ALA A 261 -3.66 -2.08 -11.24
CA ALA A 261 -4.80 -2.49 -12.04
C ALA A 261 -4.37 -3.14 -13.37
N LEU A 262 -3.42 -2.53 -14.10
CA LEU A 262 -2.94 -3.06 -15.39
C LEU A 262 -2.30 -4.46 -15.27
N LYS A 263 -1.68 -4.78 -14.13
CA LYS A 263 -1.03 -6.08 -13.92
C LYS A 263 -2.06 -7.23 -13.87
N VAL A 264 -3.24 -6.97 -13.32
CA VAL A 264 -4.21 -8.03 -12.96
C VAL A 264 -5.54 -7.94 -13.71
N SER A 265 -5.73 -6.88 -14.49
CA SER A 265 -6.93 -6.67 -15.32
C SER A 265 -6.57 -6.12 -16.71
N PRO A 266 -5.70 -6.82 -17.49
CA PRO A 266 -5.31 -6.37 -18.82
C PRO A 266 -6.50 -6.26 -19.79
N GLU A 267 -7.57 -7.03 -19.59
CA GLU A 267 -8.81 -6.96 -20.37
C GLU A 267 -9.55 -5.62 -20.20
N HIS A 268 -9.31 -4.90 -19.09
CA HIS A 268 -9.90 -3.59 -18.79
C HIS A 268 -8.94 -2.42 -19.09
N THR A 269 -7.84 -2.65 -19.82
CA THR A 269 -6.79 -1.64 -20.07
C THR A 269 -7.34 -0.30 -20.57
N LYS A 270 -8.31 -0.30 -21.49
CA LYS A 270 -8.92 0.94 -22.01
C LYS A 270 -9.63 1.74 -20.93
N ASN A 271 -10.41 1.09 -20.08
CA ASN A 271 -11.11 1.76 -18.97
C ASN A 271 -10.12 2.30 -17.94
N ILE A 272 -9.07 1.52 -17.64
CA ILE A 272 -8.00 1.94 -16.73
C ILE A 272 -7.27 3.17 -17.28
N ILE A 273 -6.93 3.21 -18.58
CA ILE A 273 -6.35 4.39 -19.25
C ILE A 273 -7.29 5.59 -19.18
N SER A 274 -8.57 5.40 -19.50
CA SER A 274 -9.55 6.49 -19.55
C SER A 274 -9.72 7.18 -18.20
N VAL A 275 -9.81 6.40 -17.10
CA VAL A 275 -9.96 6.99 -15.78
C VAL A 275 -8.64 7.55 -15.25
N SER A 276 -7.51 6.91 -15.56
CA SER A 276 -6.21 7.38 -15.10
C SER A 276 -5.77 8.69 -15.76
N SER A 277 -6.24 9.01 -16.97
CA SER A 277 -5.88 10.27 -17.63
C SER A 277 -6.25 11.47 -16.76
N ARG A 278 -7.41 11.47 -16.09
CA ARG A 278 -7.82 12.56 -15.18
C ARG A 278 -6.91 12.71 -13.96
N HIS A 279 -6.31 11.62 -13.49
CA HIS A 279 -5.38 11.60 -12.34
C HIS A 279 -3.93 11.82 -12.76
N THR A 280 -3.66 11.85 -14.07
CA THR A 280 -2.31 12.01 -14.64
C THR A 280 -2.19 13.23 -15.56
N GLU A 281 -3.31 13.88 -15.89
CA GLU A 281 -3.42 15.19 -16.55
C GLU A 281 -2.75 16.24 -15.65
N GLY A 282 -1.66 16.82 -16.13
CA GLY A 282 -0.77 17.71 -15.36
C GLY A 282 0.56 17.07 -14.93
N LEU A 283 0.68 15.74 -14.88
CA LEU A 283 1.97 15.09 -14.58
C LEU A 283 2.98 15.20 -15.73
N PHE A 284 2.47 15.41 -16.96
CA PHE A 284 3.26 15.44 -18.19
C PHE A 284 3.31 16.81 -18.86
N ASP A 285 2.61 17.81 -18.31
CA ASP A 285 2.60 19.19 -18.83
C ASP A 285 3.66 20.09 -18.18
N VAL A 286 4.37 19.59 -17.17
CA VAL A 286 5.51 20.29 -16.55
C VAL A 286 6.77 20.00 -17.38
N LYS A 287 7.03 20.87 -18.37
CA LYS A 287 8.30 20.97 -19.10
C LYS A 287 9.28 21.91 -18.40
#